data_AF-A0A7C7LX83-F1
#
_entry.id   AF-A0A7C7LX83-F1
#
_cell.length_a   1.000
_cell.length_b   1.000
_cell.length_c   1.000
_cell.angle_alpha   90.00
_cell.angle_beta   90.00
_cell.angle_gamma   90.00
#
_symmetry.space_group_name_H-M   'P 1'
#
loop_
_entity.id
_entity.type
_entity.pdbx_description
1 polymer ?
#
loop_
_entity_poly.entity_id
_entity_poly.type
_entity_poly.pdbx_seq_one_letter_code
_entity_poly.pdbx_strand_id
1 'polypeptide(L)'
;MWGPFLLILLVFGGLFFTVYCRFIPFRYFKHGLDILRGKYDNDDDPGEINHFQALSAALAGTVGMGNISGVAVAIHMGGPGALFWMWVSAFVGMSTKFFTCTLAILYRGKDDAGELQGGPMYVIREGLGQKFKPLAVLFCMAGTIGCLPMFQANQLTQFIRDSVYSPLGMFSSDPFLGNVVTGILIAILVAGVIFGGIKRIGLVAGRIVPLMVLIYLLGGLGILFKNLDKIGSIINLVFSDAFTGNAVVGGVVGEVIRQGIRRAVFSNEAGLGTEVMAHGAAKTKEPVREGLVAMLGPFIDTILVCSITAFAILVSGVWNDPSLNGVTMTARAFSQELGVVGDLILFFAVFSFSITTMFGQSYYGAKC
;
A
#
# COMPACT_ATOMS: atom_id res chain seq x y z
N MET A 1 -0.66 12.44 -12.13
CA MET A 1 0.34 12.33 -11.05
C MET A 1 1.64 11.71 -11.55
N TRP A 2 1.66 10.53 -12.18
CA TRP A 2 2.92 9.97 -12.73
C TRP A 2 2.98 10.07 -14.25
N GLY A 3 4.10 10.55 -14.77
CA GLY A 3 4.39 10.53 -16.20
C GLY A 3 4.68 9.09 -16.67
N PRO A 4 4.39 8.75 -17.94
CA PRO A 4 4.59 7.40 -18.48
C PRO A 4 6.04 6.93 -18.34
N PHE A 5 7.01 7.85 -18.44
CA PHE A 5 8.43 7.55 -18.30
C PHE A 5 8.79 6.93 -16.94
N LEU A 6 8.23 7.44 -15.84
CA LEU A 6 8.52 6.88 -14.52
C LEU A 6 7.92 5.47 -14.36
N LEU A 7 6.70 5.25 -14.85
CA LEU A 7 6.06 3.93 -14.79
C LEU A 7 6.86 2.89 -15.57
N ILE A 8 7.36 3.27 -16.76
CA ILE A 8 8.27 2.45 -17.55
C ILE A 8 9.53 2.14 -16.74
N LEU A 9 10.18 3.15 -16.17
CA LEU A 9 11.40 2.94 -15.38
C LEU A 9 11.18 1.98 -14.20
N LEU A 10 10.08 2.11 -13.46
CA LEU A 10 9.77 1.26 -12.32
C LEU A 10 9.52 -0.20 -12.72
N VAL A 11 8.73 -0.42 -13.77
CA VAL A 11 8.39 -1.76 -14.24
C VAL A 11 9.59 -2.43 -14.89
N PHE A 12 10.31 -1.75 -15.78
CA PHE A 12 11.50 -2.30 -16.39
C PHE A 12 12.65 -2.46 -15.38
N GLY A 13 12.77 -1.57 -14.41
CA GLY A 13 13.75 -1.70 -13.31
C GLY A 13 13.49 -2.92 -12.45
N GLY A 14 12.24 -3.16 -12.04
CA GLY A 14 11.90 -4.37 -11.31
C GLY A 14 12.04 -5.64 -12.16
N LEU A 15 11.73 -5.56 -13.46
CA LEU A 15 11.89 -6.69 -14.38
C LEU A 15 13.37 -7.03 -14.53
N PHE A 16 14.22 -6.01 -14.68
CA PHE A 16 15.67 -6.15 -14.65
C PHE A 16 16.12 -6.85 -13.36
N PHE A 17 15.67 -6.40 -12.18
CA PHE A 17 16.02 -7.05 -10.91
C PHE A 17 15.55 -8.51 -10.84
N THR A 18 14.34 -8.78 -11.32
CA THR A 18 13.74 -10.12 -11.34
C THR A 18 14.56 -11.09 -12.19
N VAL A 19 14.98 -10.66 -13.39
CA VAL A 19 15.83 -11.45 -14.29
C VAL A 19 17.25 -11.56 -13.76
N TYR A 20 17.82 -10.46 -13.27
CA TYR A 20 19.18 -10.39 -12.71
C TYR A 20 19.35 -11.36 -11.53
N CYS A 21 18.40 -11.38 -10.60
CA CYS A 21 18.42 -12.30 -9.47
C CYS A 21 17.96 -13.72 -9.83
N ARG A 22 17.63 -14.00 -11.10
CA ARG A 22 17.15 -15.31 -11.59
C ARG A 22 15.99 -15.86 -10.77
N PHE A 23 15.08 -14.99 -10.32
CA PHE A 23 13.95 -15.33 -9.46
C PHE A 23 14.34 -16.00 -8.13
N ILE A 24 15.59 -15.87 -7.67
CA ILE A 24 16.07 -16.52 -6.45
C ILE A 24 15.29 -16.07 -5.20
N PRO A 25 15.01 -14.77 -4.96
CA PRO A 25 14.26 -14.34 -3.77
C PRO A 25 12.91 -15.06 -3.61
N PHE A 26 12.19 -15.31 -4.72
CA PHE A 26 10.92 -16.03 -4.71
C PHE A 26 11.06 -17.47 -4.20
N ARG A 27 12.20 -18.15 -4.42
CA ARG A 27 12.45 -19.49 -3.87
C ARG A 27 12.61 -19.49 -2.35
N TYR A 28 13.03 -18.35 -1.79
CA TYR A 28 13.20 -18.14 -0.35
C TYR A 28 11.99 -17.48 0.31
N PHE A 29 10.82 -17.46 -0.34
CA PHE A 29 9.59 -16.91 0.22
C PHE A 29 9.24 -17.49 1.60
N LYS A 30 9.39 -18.82 1.76
CA LYS A 30 9.19 -19.50 3.06
C LYS A 30 10.18 -19.03 4.13
N HIS A 31 11.43 -18.75 3.74
CA HIS A 31 12.43 -18.23 4.66
C HIS A 31 12.09 -16.80 5.11
N GLY A 32 11.56 -15.95 4.20
CA GLY A 32 11.02 -14.64 4.55
C GLY A 32 9.90 -14.71 5.60
N LEU A 33 9.00 -15.69 5.49
CA LEU A 33 7.96 -15.94 6.50
C LEU A 33 8.53 -16.43 7.84
N ASP A 34 9.56 -17.27 7.82
CA ASP A 34 10.23 -17.72 9.04
C ASP A 34 10.96 -16.56 9.75
N ILE A 35 11.60 -15.66 9.00
CA ILE A 35 12.20 -14.43 9.54
C ILE A 35 11.11 -13.55 10.14
N LEU A 36 10.00 -13.35 9.44
CA LEU A 36 8.88 -12.55 9.92
C LEU A 36 8.27 -13.07 11.23
N ARG A 37 8.33 -14.38 11.48
CA ARG A 37 7.89 -15.02 12.73
C ARG A 37 8.87 -14.87 13.89
N GLY A 38 10.00 -14.20 13.68
CA GLY A 38 11.02 -13.95 14.69
C GLY A 38 11.98 -15.11 14.92
N LYS A 39 12.00 -16.14 14.05
CA LYS A 39 12.89 -17.31 14.19
C LYS A 39 14.38 -16.95 14.13
N TYR A 40 14.69 -15.80 13.53
CA TYR A 40 16.04 -15.29 13.32
C TYR A 40 16.28 -13.93 13.99
N ASP A 41 15.35 -13.48 14.83
CA ASP A 41 15.48 -12.23 15.58
C ASP A 41 16.58 -12.37 16.64
N ASN A 42 17.35 -11.31 16.82
CA ASN A 42 18.34 -11.19 17.89
C ASN A 42 18.24 -9.78 18.49
N ASP A 43 18.08 -9.70 19.82
CA ASP A 43 17.94 -8.43 20.52
C ASP A 43 19.20 -7.56 20.45
N ASP A 44 20.37 -8.20 20.29
CA ASP A 44 21.69 -7.58 20.15
C ASP A 44 22.00 -7.11 18.72
N ASP A 45 21.10 -7.33 17.76
CA ASP A 45 21.27 -6.82 16.41
C ASP A 45 20.94 -5.32 16.32
N PRO A 46 21.70 -4.56 15.51
CA PRO A 46 21.50 -3.12 15.41
C PRO A 46 20.20 -2.78 14.68
N GLY A 47 19.45 -1.84 15.24
CA GLY A 47 18.16 -1.39 14.73
C GLY A 47 17.19 -1.06 15.86
N GLU A 48 16.01 -0.55 15.51
CA GLU A 48 15.04 -0.04 16.49
C GLU A 48 13.85 -0.98 16.69
N ILE A 49 13.47 -1.72 15.64
CA ILE A 49 12.25 -2.54 15.58
C ILE A 49 12.55 -3.92 14.99
N ASN A 50 11.80 -4.96 15.36
CA ASN A 50 12.01 -6.29 14.77
C ASN A 50 11.43 -6.40 13.35
N HIS A 51 11.72 -7.50 12.65
CA HIS A 51 11.28 -7.75 11.27
C HIS A 51 9.75 -7.65 11.11
N PHE A 52 8.99 -8.14 12.09
CA PHE A 52 7.53 -8.08 12.08
C PHE A 52 7.00 -6.65 12.21
N GLN A 53 7.58 -5.86 13.09
CA GLN A 53 7.23 -4.46 13.28
C GLN A 53 7.65 -3.63 12.06
N ALA A 54 8.80 -3.92 11.45
CA ALA A 54 9.24 -3.27 10.22
C ALA A 54 8.28 -3.52 9.06
N LEU A 55 7.93 -4.78 8.80
CA LEU A 55 6.92 -5.10 7.79
C LEU A 55 5.54 -4.53 8.14
N SER A 56 5.13 -4.58 9.41
CA SER A 56 3.83 -4.01 9.81
C SER A 56 3.79 -2.50 9.66
N ALA A 57 4.88 -1.79 9.98
CA ALA A 57 4.98 -0.34 9.76
C ALA A 57 4.98 -0.01 8.26
N ALA A 58 5.70 -0.80 7.45
CA ALA A 58 5.66 -0.68 5.99
C ALA A 58 4.24 -0.91 5.44
N LEU A 59 3.59 -2.00 5.86
CA LEU A 59 2.23 -2.36 5.47
C LEU A 59 1.19 -1.36 5.99
N ALA A 60 1.41 -0.70 7.12
CA ALA A 60 0.54 0.38 7.56
C ALA A 60 0.49 1.50 6.50
N GLY A 61 1.65 1.82 5.91
CA GLY A 61 1.78 2.81 4.84
C GLY A 61 1.23 2.37 3.48
N THR A 62 1.36 1.08 3.13
CA THR A 62 0.99 0.55 1.80
C THR A 62 -0.43 -0.03 1.78
N VAL A 63 -0.79 -0.84 2.78
CA VAL A 63 -2.11 -1.45 2.92
C VAL A 63 -3.05 -0.45 3.57
N GLY A 64 -3.75 0.30 2.73
CA GLY A 64 -4.54 1.44 3.14
C GLY A 64 -5.67 1.76 2.18
N MET A 65 -5.99 3.05 2.08
CA MET A 65 -7.02 3.55 1.16
C MET A 65 -6.71 3.27 -0.32
N GLY A 66 -5.45 2.99 -0.67
CA GLY A 66 -5.05 2.54 -2.01
C GLY A 66 -5.69 1.20 -2.40
N ASN A 67 -5.78 0.25 -1.47
CA ASN A 67 -6.31 -1.09 -1.74
C ASN A 67 -7.83 -1.13 -1.83
N ILE A 68 -8.51 -0.20 -1.15
CA ILE A 68 -9.97 -0.08 -1.15
C ILE A 68 -10.39 0.87 -2.28
N SER A 69 -10.10 2.16 -2.13
CA SER A 69 -10.50 3.20 -3.08
C SER A 69 -9.70 3.15 -4.38
N GLY A 70 -8.39 2.92 -4.30
CA GLY A 70 -7.52 2.93 -5.48
C GLY A 70 -7.81 1.80 -6.47
N VAL A 71 -8.12 0.59 -5.98
CA VAL A 71 -8.57 -0.54 -6.80
C VAL A 71 -9.88 -0.20 -7.52
N ALA A 72 -10.86 0.33 -6.80
CA ALA A 72 -12.13 0.75 -7.39
C ALA A 72 -11.94 1.82 -8.48
N VAL A 73 -11.07 2.81 -8.26
CA VAL A 73 -10.71 3.80 -9.29
C VAL A 73 -10.01 3.14 -10.49
N ALA A 74 -9.15 2.15 -10.27
CA ALA A 74 -8.49 1.40 -11.35
C ALA A 74 -9.52 0.73 -12.25
N ILE A 75 -10.47 0.00 -11.65
CA ILE A 75 -11.51 -0.73 -12.37
C ILE A 75 -12.46 0.24 -13.07
N HIS A 76 -12.86 1.32 -12.39
CA HIS A 76 -13.75 2.33 -12.96
C HIS A 76 -13.13 3.02 -14.19
N MET A 77 -11.84 3.38 -14.12
CA MET A 77 -11.17 4.11 -15.22
C MET A 77 -10.58 3.21 -16.30
N GLY A 78 -10.06 2.04 -15.91
CA GLY A 78 -9.25 1.16 -16.76
C GLY A 78 -9.88 -0.21 -17.00
N GLY A 79 -11.09 -0.45 -16.51
CA GLY A 79 -11.78 -1.73 -16.65
C GLY A 79 -11.20 -2.86 -15.77
N PRO A 80 -11.84 -4.03 -15.79
CA PRO A 80 -11.39 -5.23 -15.05
C PRO A 80 -9.94 -5.63 -15.38
N GLY A 81 -9.48 -5.39 -16.61
CA GLY A 81 -8.13 -5.71 -17.08
C GLY A 81 -7.01 -4.97 -16.37
N ALA A 82 -7.32 -3.85 -15.71
CA ALA A 82 -6.36 -3.13 -14.88
C ALA A 82 -5.82 -4.02 -13.75
N LEU A 83 -6.63 -4.95 -13.23
CA LEU A 83 -6.23 -5.88 -12.17
C LEU A 83 -5.07 -6.80 -12.60
N PHE A 84 -5.08 -7.29 -13.84
CA PHE A 84 -3.99 -8.11 -14.36
C PHE A 84 -2.65 -7.35 -14.32
N TRP A 85 -2.66 -6.10 -14.78
CA TRP A 85 -1.47 -5.25 -14.76
C TRP A 85 -1.05 -4.82 -13.35
N MET A 86 -1.99 -4.78 -12.40
CA MET A 86 -1.66 -4.65 -10.99
C MET A 86 -0.86 -5.86 -10.48
N TRP A 87 -1.26 -7.09 -10.85
CA TRP A 87 -0.52 -8.30 -10.48
C TRP A 87 0.89 -8.35 -11.08
N VAL A 88 1.02 -8.03 -12.37
CA VAL A 88 2.32 -7.96 -13.05
C VAL A 88 3.25 -6.96 -12.34
N SER A 89 2.74 -5.77 -12.07
CA SER A 89 3.49 -4.72 -11.37
C SER A 89 3.87 -5.13 -9.94
N ALA A 90 2.99 -5.79 -9.21
CA ALA A 90 3.29 -6.30 -7.86
C ALA A 90 4.37 -7.38 -7.88
N PHE A 91 4.29 -8.35 -8.79
CA PHE A 91 5.28 -9.41 -8.92
C PHE A 91 6.68 -8.84 -9.20
N VAL A 92 6.75 -7.89 -10.15
CA VAL A 92 7.97 -7.15 -10.48
C VAL A 92 8.45 -6.29 -9.30
N GLY A 93 7.51 -5.68 -8.58
CA GLY A 93 7.75 -4.85 -7.41
C GLY A 93 8.30 -5.62 -6.20
N MET A 94 7.98 -6.92 -6.06
CA MET A 94 8.59 -7.79 -5.05
C MET A 94 10.12 -7.83 -5.19
N SER A 95 10.61 -7.96 -6.43
CA SER A 95 12.05 -7.92 -6.71
C SER A 95 12.66 -6.55 -6.42
N THR A 96 12.00 -5.47 -6.84
CA THR A 96 12.45 -4.10 -6.53
C THR A 96 12.60 -3.90 -5.02
N LYS A 97 11.57 -4.27 -4.25
CA LYS A 97 11.60 -4.15 -2.78
C LYS A 97 12.67 -5.00 -2.13
N PHE A 98 12.87 -6.22 -2.61
CA PHE A 98 13.95 -7.08 -2.13
C PHE A 98 15.30 -6.35 -2.22
N PHE A 99 15.62 -5.77 -3.38
CA PHE A 99 16.88 -5.05 -3.57
C PHE A 99 16.94 -3.75 -2.77
N THR A 100 15.92 -2.89 -2.85
CA THR A 100 15.95 -1.58 -2.18
C THR A 100 16.04 -1.71 -0.66
N CYS A 101 15.33 -2.68 -0.07
CA CYS A 101 15.37 -2.90 1.38
C CYS A 101 16.65 -3.63 1.82
N THR A 102 17.21 -4.51 0.99
CA THR A 102 18.56 -5.06 1.23
C THR A 102 19.60 -3.93 1.25
N LEU A 103 19.57 -3.03 0.27
CA LEU A 103 20.49 -1.89 0.21
C LEU A 103 20.31 -0.95 1.41
N ALA A 104 19.09 -0.76 1.89
CA ALA A 104 18.82 0.12 3.03
C ALA A 104 19.40 -0.37 4.35
N ILE A 105 19.58 -1.69 4.53
CA ILE A 105 20.34 -2.25 5.65
C ILE A 105 21.84 -2.17 5.38
N LEU A 106 22.27 -2.50 4.17
CA LEU A 106 23.70 -2.54 3.80
C LEU A 106 24.38 -1.17 3.89
N TYR A 107 23.67 -0.11 3.52
CA TYR A 107 24.16 1.27 3.46
C TYR A 107 23.50 2.16 4.51
N ARG A 108 23.31 1.63 5.73
CA ARG A 108 22.86 2.43 6.86
C ARG A 108 23.89 3.51 7.21
N GLY A 109 23.39 4.68 7.55
CA GLY A 109 24.19 5.78 8.09
C GLY A 109 23.74 6.14 9.49
N LYS A 110 24.30 7.22 10.01
CA LYS A 110 23.80 7.87 11.24
C LYS A 110 23.15 9.20 10.92
N ASP A 111 22.13 9.55 11.69
CA ASP A 111 21.56 10.90 11.73
C ASP A 111 22.36 11.82 12.66
N ASP A 112 21.89 13.06 12.83
CA ASP A 112 22.52 14.08 13.66
C ASP A 112 22.50 13.75 15.15
N ALA A 113 21.61 12.85 15.59
CA ALA A 113 21.57 12.32 16.95
C ALA A 113 22.50 11.11 17.14
N GLY A 114 23.15 10.64 16.07
CA GLY A 114 24.02 9.48 16.09
C GLY A 114 23.29 8.14 16.03
N GLU A 115 21.96 8.16 15.83
CA GLU A 115 21.13 6.97 15.73
C GLU A 115 21.29 6.33 14.35
N LEU A 116 21.23 5.00 14.31
CA LEU A 116 21.39 4.24 13.07
C LEU A 116 20.14 4.38 12.20
N GLN A 117 20.32 4.81 10.96
CA GLN A 117 19.24 5.06 10.02
C GLN A 117 19.46 4.39 8.67
N GLY A 118 18.36 3.95 8.06
CA GLY A 118 18.33 3.39 6.71
C GLY A 118 17.25 4.06 5.86
N GLY A 119 17.41 3.98 4.55
CA GLY A 119 16.48 4.58 3.59
C GLY A 119 17.19 5.03 2.31
N PRO A 120 16.46 5.43 1.26
CA PRO A 120 17.07 5.76 -0.03
C PRO A 120 18.10 6.89 0.05
N MET A 121 17.85 7.90 0.87
CA MET A 121 18.79 9.00 1.11
C MET A 121 20.12 8.52 1.71
N TYR A 122 20.08 7.54 2.62
CA TYR A 122 21.29 6.90 3.18
C TYR A 122 21.98 5.99 2.17
N VAL A 123 21.22 5.21 1.39
CA VAL A 123 21.77 4.39 0.30
C VAL A 123 22.54 5.27 -0.71
N ILE A 124 22.00 6.43 -1.05
CA ILE A 124 22.68 7.39 -1.94
C ILE A 124 23.92 7.96 -1.26
N ARG A 125 23.81 8.44 -0.02
CA ARG A 125 24.90 9.11 0.71
C ARG A 125 26.09 8.19 1.00
N GLU A 126 25.80 7.00 1.54
CA GLU A 126 26.81 6.02 1.99
C GLU A 126 27.23 5.05 0.88
N GLY A 127 26.35 4.75 -0.09
CA GLY A 127 26.62 3.77 -1.15
C GLY A 127 27.14 4.38 -2.45
N LEU A 128 26.53 5.48 -2.93
CA LEU A 128 26.95 6.14 -4.19
C LEU A 128 28.02 7.22 -3.97
N GLY A 129 28.12 7.73 -2.73
CA GLY A 129 29.11 8.70 -2.29
C GLY A 129 28.67 10.16 -2.49
N GLN A 130 29.51 11.09 -1.98
CA GLN A 130 29.17 12.51 -1.83
C GLN A 130 28.77 13.23 -3.13
N LYS A 131 29.25 12.77 -4.28
CA LYS A 131 28.90 13.35 -5.60
C LYS A 131 27.40 13.24 -5.90
N PHE A 132 26.72 12.24 -5.34
CA PHE A 132 25.29 12.02 -5.53
C PHE A 132 24.43 12.58 -4.40
N LYS A 133 25.02 13.26 -3.40
CA LYS A 133 24.30 13.92 -2.30
C LYS A 133 23.14 14.81 -2.76
N PRO A 134 23.21 15.55 -3.89
CA PRO A 134 22.06 16.30 -4.40
C PRO A 134 20.81 15.44 -4.66
N LEU A 135 20.97 14.17 -5.04
CA LEU A 135 19.84 13.24 -5.24
C LEU A 135 19.22 12.81 -3.92
N ALA A 136 20.02 12.64 -2.87
CA ALA A 136 19.51 12.37 -1.52
C ALA A 136 18.68 13.56 -1.01
N VAL A 137 19.16 14.79 -1.22
CA VAL A 137 18.42 16.01 -0.86
C VAL A 137 17.13 16.13 -1.67
N LEU A 138 17.18 15.84 -2.98
CA LEU A 138 15.98 15.82 -3.83
C LEU A 138 14.95 14.79 -3.35
N PHE A 139 15.39 13.58 -2.99
CA PHE A 139 14.54 12.55 -2.42
C PHE A 139 13.88 13.04 -1.12
N CYS A 140 14.65 13.63 -0.20
CA CYS A 140 14.13 14.17 1.05
C CYS A 140 13.10 15.27 0.81
N MET A 141 13.39 16.27 -0.03
CA MET A 141 12.44 17.35 -0.35
C MET A 141 11.14 16.81 -0.96
N ALA A 142 11.24 15.85 -1.89
CA ALA A 142 10.08 15.20 -2.47
C ALA A 142 9.31 14.38 -1.43
N GLY A 143 10.01 13.70 -0.52
CA GLY A 143 9.45 12.90 0.57
C GLY A 143 8.68 13.73 1.59
N THR A 144 9.20 14.90 2.01
CA THR A 144 8.52 15.78 2.96
C THR A 144 7.14 16.24 2.46
N ILE A 145 6.99 16.44 1.14
CA ILE A 145 5.73 16.82 0.52
C ILE A 145 4.89 15.58 0.17
N GLY A 146 5.52 14.55 -0.41
CA GLY A 146 4.87 13.35 -0.91
C GLY A 146 4.28 12.46 0.18
N CYS A 147 4.89 12.46 1.37
CA CYS A 147 4.42 11.70 2.54
C CYS A 147 3.35 12.46 3.34
N LEU A 148 2.84 13.60 2.87
CA LEU A 148 1.70 14.25 3.52
C LEU A 148 0.43 13.40 3.33
N PRO A 149 -0.26 12.99 4.40
CA PRO A 149 -1.37 12.04 4.31
C PRO A 149 -2.71 12.70 3.89
N MET A 150 -2.64 13.65 2.95
CA MET A 150 -3.81 14.41 2.47
C MET A 150 -4.85 13.49 1.83
N PHE A 151 -4.41 12.51 1.04
CA PHE A 151 -5.31 11.58 0.37
C PHE A 151 -6.12 10.77 1.39
N GLN A 152 -5.44 10.22 2.40
CA GLN A 152 -6.06 9.40 3.43
C GLN A 152 -7.02 10.23 4.28
N ALA A 153 -6.64 11.45 4.66
CA ALA A 153 -7.48 12.34 5.47
C ALA A 153 -8.75 12.76 4.72
N ASN A 154 -8.63 13.12 3.45
CA ASN A 154 -9.75 13.52 2.60
C ASN A 154 -10.69 12.33 2.34
N GLN A 155 -10.16 11.17 1.98
CA GLN A 155 -11.00 9.99 1.72
C GLN A 155 -11.72 9.48 2.97
N LEU A 156 -11.07 9.52 4.15
CA LEU A 156 -11.72 9.17 5.41
C LEU A 156 -12.83 10.16 5.75
N THR A 157 -12.58 11.46 5.55
CA THR A 157 -13.57 12.52 5.79
C THR A 157 -14.78 12.36 4.88
N GLN A 158 -14.56 12.13 3.58
CA GLN A 158 -15.63 11.83 2.63
C GLN A 158 -16.43 10.60 3.07
N PHE A 159 -15.74 9.52 3.45
CA PHE A 159 -16.41 8.28 3.86
C PHE A 159 -17.27 8.48 5.12
N ILE A 160 -16.79 9.22 6.12
CA ILE A 160 -17.55 9.57 7.32
C ILE A 160 -18.77 10.41 6.96
N ARG A 161 -18.62 11.38 6.06
CA ARG A 161 -19.75 12.19 5.58
C ARG A 161 -20.81 11.34 4.91
N ASP A 162 -20.40 10.48 3.99
CA ASP A 162 -21.33 9.69 3.17
C ASP A 162 -21.99 8.55 4.00
N SER A 163 -21.27 7.99 4.99
CA SER A 163 -21.75 6.85 5.79
C SER A 163 -22.41 7.22 7.11
N VAL A 164 -22.12 8.40 7.67
CA VAL A 164 -22.60 8.83 8.99
C VAL A 164 -23.39 10.13 8.89
N TYR A 165 -22.81 11.19 8.32
CA TYR A 165 -23.43 12.51 8.36
C TYR A 165 -24.67 12.60 7.49
N SER A 166 -24.57 12.17 6.23
CA SER A 166 -25.69 12.24 5.29
C SER A 166 -26.89 11.39 5.70
N PRO A 167 -26.74 10.12 6.15
CA PRO A 167 -27.87 9.31 6.62
C PRO A 167 -28.54 9.84 7.89
N LEU A 168 -27.77 10.48 8.78
CA LEU A 168 -28.29 11.05 10.04
C LEU A 168 -28.74 12.51 9.91
N GLY A 169 -28.61 13.11 8.73
CA GLY A 169 -28.88 14.53 8.50
C GLY A 169 -27.94 15.48 9.26
N MET A 170 -26.84 14.99 9.83
CA MET A 170 -25.86 15.80 10.57
C MET A 170 -25.08 16.69 9.61
N PHE A 171 -24.79 17.93 10.02
CA PHE A 171 -24.03 18.91 9.23
C PHE A 171 -24.61 19.18 7.82
N SER A 172 -25.88 18.85 7.56
CA SER A 172 -26.51 19.07 6.25
C SER A 172 -26.58 20.54 5.85
N SER A 173 -26.71 21.43 6.84
CA SER A 173 -26.73 22.89 6.63
C SER A 173 -25.34 23.51 6.47
N ASP A 174 -24.29 22.86 6.99
CA ASP A 174 -22.90 23.30 6.87
C ASP A 174 -21.94 22.10 6.79
N PRO A 175 -21.75 21.55 5.57
CA PRO A 175 -20.83 20.43 5.35
C PRO A 175 -19.36 20.78 5.66
N PHE A 176 -18.99 22.05 5.62
CA PHE A 176 -17.62 22.48 5.91
C PHE A 176 -17.30 22.28 7.39
N LEU A 177 -18.21 22.66 8.29
CA LEU A 177 -18.05 22.41 9.73
C LEU A 177 -17.85 20.92 10.05
N GLY A 178 -18.63 20.04 9.42
CA GLY A 178 -18.48 18.59 9.58
C GLY A 178 -17.10 18.08 9.17
N ASN A 179 -16.56 18.60 8.06
CA ASN A 179 -15.21 18.27 7.60
C ASN A 179 -14.13 18.77 8.58
N VAL A 180 -14.27 19.98 9.12
CA VAL A 180 -13.35 20.54 10.11
C VAL A 180 -13.34 19.71 11.40
N VAL A 181 -14.52 19.34 11.91
CA VAL A 181 -14.63 18.48 13.11
C VAL A 181 -13.96 17.14 12.87
N THR A 182 -14.22 16.50 11.73
CA THR A 182 -13.60 15.23 11.35
C THR A 182 -12.08 15.36 11.28
N GLY A 183 -11.57 16.41 10.62
CA GLY A 183 -10.14 16.67 10.50
C GLY A 183 -9.44 16.85 11.85
N ILE A 184 -10.05 17.59 12.78
CA ILE A 184 -9.51 17.78 14.14
C ILE A 184 -9.45 16.45 14.90
N LEU A 185 -10.52 15.64 14.84
CA LEU A 185 -10.56 14.33 15.51
C LEU A 185 -9.50 13.38 14.95
N ILE A 186 -9.34 13.33 13.62
CA ILE A 186 -8.28 12.56 12.97
C ILE A 186 -6.91 13.04 13.44
N ALA A 187 -6.66 14.35 13.46
CA ALA A 187 -5.39 14.93 13.87
C ALA A 187 -5.03 14.56 15.32
N ILE A 188 -5.97 14.66 16.26
CA ILE A 188 -5.77 14.29 17.67
C ILE A 188 -5.41 12.80 17.79
N LEU A 189 -6.15 11.94 17.10
CA LEU A 189 -5.94 10.49 17.16
C LEU A 189 -4.56 10.13 16.59
N VAL A 190 -4.20 10.71 15.45
CA VAL A 190 -2.90 10.49 14.80
C VAL A 190 -1.75 11.01 15.67
N ALA A 191 -1.89 12.22 16.23
CA ALA A 191 -0.91 12.82 17.14
C ALA A 191 -0.59 11.92 18.34
N GLY A 192 -1.59 11.23 18.92
CA GLY A 192 -1.40 10.32 20.04
C GLY A 192 -0.42 9.17 19.77
N VAL A 193 -0.27 8.77 18.51
CA VAL A 193 0.64 7.68 18.09
C VAL A 193 1.96 8.22 17.56
N ILE A 194 1.95 9.20 16.65
CA ILE A 194 3.17 9.61 15.92
C ILE A 194 4.21 10.28 16.81
N PHE A 195 3.80 11.00 17.87
CA PHE A 195 4.75 11.61 18.81
C PHE A 195 5.54 10.59 19.64
N GLY A 196 5.16 9.31 19.61
CA GLY A 196 5.94 8.23 20.23
C GLY A 196 7.08 7.68 19.35
N GLY A 197 7.29 8.20 18.14
CA GLY A 197 8.33 7.76 17.21
C GLY A 197 8.12 6.34 16.66
N ILE A 198 9.13 5.81 15.97
CA ILE A 198 9.03 4.53 15.23
C ILE A 198 8.71 3.33 16.13
N LYS A 199 9.18 3.34 17.38
CA LYS A 199 8.89 2.27 18.34
C LYS A 199 7.39 2.20 18.67
N ARG A 200 6.73 3.34 18.90
CA ARG A 200 5.28 3.38 19.13
C ARG A 200 4.51 3.07 17.86
N ILE A 201 4.93 3.62 16.71
CA ILE A 201 4.31 3.35 15.42
C ILE A 201 4.37 1.85 15.09
N GLY A 202 5.54 1.21 15.18
CA GLY A 202 5.73 -0.22 14.94
C GLY A 202 4.93 -1.10 15.91
N LEU A 203 4.84 -0.72 17.18
CA LEU A 203 4.05 -1.46 18.18
C LEU A 203 2.53 -1.37 17.91
N VAL A 204 2.03 -0.18 17.56
CA VAL A 204 0.62 0.02 17.22
C VAL A 204 0.29 -0.65 15.88
N ALA A 205 1.12 -0.44 14.85
CA ALA A 205 0.96 -1.07 13.55
C ALA A 205 1.00 -2.59 13.64
N GLY A 206 1.95 -3.16 14.39
CA GLY A 206 2.06 -4.61 14.59
C GLY A 206 0.84 -5.26 15.24
N ARG A 207 -0.03 -4.49 15.91
CA ARG A 207 -1.31 -4.99 16.45
C ARG A 207 -2.50 -4.70 15.53
N ILE A 208 -2.59 -3.48 15.02
CA ILE A 208 -3.76 -3.04 14.24
C ILE A 208 -3.72 -3.60 12.82
N VAL A 209 -2.57 -3.56 12.14
CA VAL A 209 -2.45 -3.95 10.73
C VAL A 209 -2.85 -5.41 10.48
N PRO A 210 -2.36 -6.41 11.23
CA PRO A 210 -2.80 -7.80 11.01
C PRO A 210 -4.30 -7.98 11.25
N LEU A 211 -4.85 -7.34 12.28
CA LEU A 211 -6.27 -7.43 12.62
C LEU A 211 -7.15 -6.83 11.51
N MET A 212 -6.82 -5.62 11.05
CA MET A 212 -7.60 -4.94 10.02
C MET A 212 -7.53 -5.67 8.68
N VAL A 213 -6.35 -6.16 8.30
CA VAL A 213 -6.17 -6.97 7.09
C VAL A 213 -6.97 -8.26 7.19
N LEU A 214 -6.90 -8.96 8.31
CA LEU A 214 -7.65 -10.21 8.50
C LEU A 214 -9.17 -10.00 8.40
N ILE A 215 -9.72 -9.01 9.10
CA ILE A 215 -11.16 -8.70 9.06
C ILE A 215 -11.60 -8.35 7.64
N TYR A 216 -10.83 -7.51 6.94
CA TYR A 216 -11.14 -7.12 5.58
C TYR A 216 -11.08 -8.31 4.61
N LEU A 217 -10.03 -9.13 4.70
CA LEU A 217 -9.89 -10.34 3.89
C LEU A 217 -11.02 -11.33 4.15
N LEU A 218 -11.43 -11.54 5.41
CA LEU A 218 -12.55 -12.42 5.73
C LEU A 218 -13.88 -11.92 5.15
N GLY A 219 -14.14 -10.61 5.21
CA GLY A 219 -15.30 -10.00 4.58
C GLY A 219 -15.30 -10.20 3.06
N GLY A 220 -14.20 -9.86 2.40
CA GLY A 220 -14.07 -10.05 0.96
C GLY A 220 -14.17 -11.52 0.55
N LEU A 221 -13.51 -12.44 1.27
CA LEU A 221 -13.65 -13.88 1.06
C LEU A 221 -15.09 -14.35 1.25
N GLY A 222 -15.84 -13.80 2.21
CA GLY A 222 -17.27 -14.06 2.37
C GLY A 222 -18.08 -13.72 1.12
N ILE A 223 -17.78 -12.59 0.47
CA ILE A 223 -18.38 -12.19 -0.82
C ILE A 223 -18.02 -13.19 -1.91
N LEU A 224 -16.76 -13.61 -1.98
CA LEU A 224 -16.29 -14.59 -2.97
C LEU A 224 -16.94 -15.96 -2.77
N PHE A 225 -17.06 -16.43 -1.54
CA PHE A 225 -17.73 -17.70 -1.22
C PHE A 225 -19.22 -17.68 -1.60
N LYS A 226 -19.89 -16.53 -1.47
CA LYS A 226 -21.27 -16.36 -1.91
C LYS A 226 -21.42 -16.37 -3.45
N ASN A 227 -20.36 -16.01 -4.18
CA ASN A 227 -20.36 -15.85 -5.64
C ASN A 227 -19.33 -16.77 -6.33
N LEU A 228 -19.10 -17.99 -5.80
CA LEU A 228 -18.07 -18.92 -6.31
C LEU A 228 -18.26 -19.26 -7.79
N ASP A 229 -19.50 -19.37 -8.24
CA ASP A 229 -19.90 -19.65 -9.61
C ASP A 229 -19.42 -18.57 -10.60
N LYS A 230 -19.30 -17.32 -10.14
CA LYS A 230 -18.87 -16.18 -10.96
C LYS A 230 -17.36 -16.02 -11.02
N ILE A 231 -16.58 -16.64 -10.13
CA ILE A 231 -15.13 -16.39 -10.05
C ILE A 231 -14.45 -16.75 -11.37
N GLY A 232 -14.83 -17.87 -12.00
CA GLY A 232 -14.25 -18.29 -13.28
C GLY A 232 -14.49 -17.28 -14.40
N SER A 233 -15.70 -16.71 -14.48
CA SER A 233 -16.02 -15.70 -15.50
C SER A 233 -15.32 -14.37 -15.23
N ILE A 234 -15.19 -13.96 -13.97
CA ILE A 234 -14.44 -12.76 -13.61
C ILE A 234 -12.95 -12.91 -13.92
N ILE A 235 -12.34 -14.07 -13.66
CA ILE A 235 -10.94 -14.32 -14.06
C ILE A 235 -10.81 -14.16 -15.57
N ASN A 236 -11.68 -14.83 -16.36
CA ASN A 236 -11.65 -14.70 -17.81
C ASN A 236 -11.79 -13.24 -18.25
N LEU A 237 -12.74 -12.49 -17.67
CA LEU A 237 -12.95 -11.07 -17.95
C LEU A 237 -11.68 -10.24 -17.68
N VAL A 238 -11.01 -10.46 -16.55
CA VAL A 238 -9.76 -9.76 -16.20
C VAL A 238 -8.68 -10.04 -17.25
N PHE A 239 -8.51 -11.29 -17.67
CA PHE A 239 -7.51 -11.64 -18.67
C PHE A 239 -7.87 -11.13 -20.06
N SER A 240 -9.13 -11.24 -20.48
CA SER A 240 -9.55 -10.75 -21.80
C SER A 240 -9.41 -9.24 -21.89
N ASP A 241 -9.93 -8.50 -20.91
CA ASP A 241 -9.95 -7.04 -20.90
C ASP A 241 -8.53 -6.45 -20.80
N ALA A 242 -7.61 -7.15 -20.13
CA ALA A 242 -6.21 -6.73 -19.99
C ALA A 242 -5.46 -6.56 -21.33
N PHE A 243 -5.89 -7.28 -22.37
CA PHE A 243 -5.24 -7.29 -23.69
C PHE A 243 -6.13 -6.80 -24.82
N THR A 244 -7.46 -6.81 -24.66
CA THR A 244 -8.39 -6.38 -25.73
C THR A 244 -8.95 -4.98 -25.53
N GLY A 245 -9.10 -4.54 -24.27
CA GLY A 245 -9.73 -3.26 -23.89
C GLY A 245 -10.82 -2.84 -24.88
N ASN A 246 -11.86 -3.67 -25.04
CA ASN A 246 -12.89 -3.62 -26.10
C ASN A 246 -12.67 -2.55 -27.20
N ALA A 247 -11.69 -2.82 -28.07
CA ALA A 247 -11.48 -2.38 -29.44
C ALA A 247 -12.09 -1.04 -29.92
N VAL A 248 -11.25 0.00 -30.06
CA VAL A 248 -11.02 0.83 -31.27
C VAL A 248 -9.79 1.70 -30.96
N VAL A 249 -8.65 1.46 -31.63
CA VAL A 249 -7.34 2.17 -31.51
C VAL A 249 -6.56 1.86 -30.21
N GLY A 250 -5.27 1.52 -30.35
CA GLY A 250 -4.37 1.06 -29.28
C GLY A 250 -4.13 2.00 -28.08
N GLY A 251 -4.86 3.11 -27.98
CA GLY A 251 -4.88 3.99 -26.81
C GLY A 251 -5.65 3.39 -25.61
N VAL A 252 -6.65 2.54 -25.83
CA VAL A 252 -7.46 1.96 -24.74
C VAL A 252 -6.67 0.91 -23.94
N VAL A 253 -5.98 -0.02 -24.61
CA VAL A 253 -5.11 -1.01 -23.95
C VAL A 253 -3.97 -0.32 -23.19
N GLY A 254 -3.41 0.74 -23.76
CA GLY A 254 -2.40 1.57 -23.08
C GLY A 254 -2.94 2.20 -21.79
N GLU A 255 -4.22 2.61 -21.77
CA GLU A 255 -4.87 3.15 -20.57
C GLU A 255 -5.12 2.07 -19.51
N VAL A 256 -5.56 0.86 -19.89
CA VAL A 256 -5.70 -0.28 -18.98
C VAL A 256 -4.36 -0.61 -18.30
N ILE A 257 -3.29 -0.74 -19.09
CA ILE A 257 -1.93 -0.97 -18.62
C ILE A 257 -1.50 0.14 -17.67
N ARG A 258 -1.65 1.39 -18.10
CA ARG A 258 -1.23 2.56 -17.35
C ARG A 258 -1.96 2.67 -16.02
N GLN A 259 -3.26 2.43 -15.98
CA GLN A 259 -4.03 2.49 -14.75
C GLN A 259 -3.66 1.35 -13.80
N GLY A 260 -3.51 0.12 -14.31
CA GLY A 260 -3.09 -1.02 -13.50
C GLY A 260 -1.71 -0.82 -12.88
N ILE A 261 -0.70 -0.48 -13.69
CA ILE A 261 0.67 -0.24 -13.20
C ILE A 261 0.69 0.94 -12.23
N ARG A 262 0.04 2.06 -12.59
CA ARG A 262 -0.04 3.26 -11.74
C ARG A 262 -0.66 2.94 -10.38
N ARG A 263 -1.70 2.11 -10.34
CA ARG A 263 -2.34 1.75 -9.07
C ARG A 263 -1.48 0.80 -8.27
N ALA A 264 -0.89 -0.22 -8.88
CA ALA A 264 -0.01 -1.12 -8.15
C ALA A 264 1.18 -0.39 -7.54
N VAL A 265 1.86 0.50 -8.29
CA VAL A 265 2.96 1.31 -7.75
C VAL A 265 2.50 2.19 -6.58
N PHE A 266 1.31 2.77 -6.65
CA PHE A 266 0.78 3.57 -5.54
C PHE A 266 0.35 2.72 -4.33
N SER A 267 -0.15 1.51 -4.57
CA SER A 267 -0.64 0.61 -3.52
C SER A 267 0.52 -0.01 -2.76
N ASN A 268 1.42 -0.70 -3.48
CA ASN A 268 2.52 -1.40 -2.83
C ASN A 268 3.78 -0.55 -2.66
N GLU A 269 3.82 0.68 -3.18
CA GLU A 269 4.97 1.61 -3.14
C GLU A 269 6.27 1.07 -3.76
N ALA A 270 6.23 -0.01 -4.54
CA ALA A 270 7.43 -0.60 -5.10
C ALA A 270 8.20 0.39 -5.99
N GLY A 271 9.40 0.76 -5.53
CA GLY A 271 10.29 1.68 -6.21
C GLY A 271 10.00 3.17 -5.98
N LEU A 272 9.05 3.51 -5.09
CA LEU A 272 8.93 4.87 -4.55
C LEU A 272 10.00 5.15 -3.49
N GLY A 273 10.35 4.14 -2.68
CA GLY A 273 11.45 4.20 -1.72
C GLY A 273 11.05 4.70 -0.33
N THR A 274 9.81 5.08 -0.12
CA THR A 274 9.30 5.53 1.18
C THR A 274 9.25 4.40 2.21
N GLU A 275 8.71 3.25 1.80
CA GLU A 275 8.61 2.04 2.61
C GLU A 275 9.98 1.50 3.06
N VAL A 276 11.02 1.80 2.27
CA VAL A 276 12.40 1.39 2.53
C VAL A 276 12.92 2.00 3.82
N MET A 277 12.38 3.14 4.27
CA MET A 277 12.76 3.77 5.54
C MET A 277 12.29 2.96 6.76
N ALA A 278 11.11 2.32 6.72
CA ALA A 278 10.65 1.43 7.79
C ALA A 278 11.53 0.18 7.88
N HIS A 279 11.79 -0.47 6.75
CA HIS A 279 12.70 -1.62 6.67
C HIS A 279 14.13 -1.24 7.08
N GLY A 280 14.56 -0.01 6.77
CA GLY A 280 15.80 0.59 7.20
C GLY A 280 15.98 0.70 8.71
N ALA A 281 14.92 0.53 9.52
CA ALA A 281 14.97 0.52 10.99
C ALA A 281 14.98 -0.89 11.63
N ALA A 282 14.91 -1.96 10.83
CA ALA A 282 14.82 -3.34 11.31
C ALA A 282 16.09 -3.82 12.06
N LYS A 283 15.94 -4.55 13.16
CA LYS A 283 17.05 -5.19 13.88
C LYS A 283 17.61 -6.35 13.08
N THR A 284 18.74 -6.16 12.42
CA THR A 284 19.43 -7.22 11.68
C THR A 284 20.87 -6.82 11.33
N LYS A 285 21.76 -7.82 11.31
CA LYS A 285 23.11 -7.71 10.72
C LYS A 285 23.17 -8.21 9.28
N GLU A 286 22.15 -8.92 8.82
CA GLU A 286 22.08 -9.59 7.52
C GLU A 286 21.11 -8.85 6.59
N PRO A 287 21.60 -8.04 5.63
CA PRO A 287 20.76 -7.22 4.77
C PRO A 287 19.71 -8.01 3.97
N VAL A 288 20.11 -9.21 3.51
CA VAL A 288 19.25 -10.08 2.70
C VAL A 288 18.02 -10.55 3.48
N ARG A 289 18.11 -10.71 4.80
CA ARG A 289 16.96 -11.11 5.63
C ARG A 289 15.83 -10.08 5.53
N GLU A 290 16.19 -8.79 5.65
CA GLU A 290 15.19 -7.74 5.53
C GLU A 290 14.65 -7.61 4.12
N GLY A 291 15.50 -7.78 3.09
CA GLY A 291 15.04 -7.83 1.70
C GLY A 291 13.97 -8.91 1.47
N LEU A 292 14.16 -10.11 2.05
CA LEU A 292 13.19 -11.21 1.96
C LEU A 292 11.89 -10.92 2.71
N VAL A 293 11.95 -10.20 3.82
CA VAL A 293 10.75 -9.76 4.56
C VAL A 293 10.01 -8.67 3.77
N ALA A 294 10.74 -7.67 3.25
CA ALA A 294 10.15 -6.55 2.51
C ALA A 294 9.42 -6.97 1.23
N MET A 295 9.93 -7.99 0.52
CA MET A 295 9.24 -8.51 -0.68
C MET A 295 7.88 -9.16 -0.38
N LEU A 296 7.58 -9.51 0.89
CA LEU A 296 6.25 -9.98 1.27
C LEU A 296 5.21 -8.86 1.19
N GLY A 297 5.63 -7.59 1.27
CA GLY A 297 4.74 -6.43 1.22
C GLY A 297 3.84 -6.41 -0.02
N PRO A 298 4.38 -6.35 -1.26
CA PRO A 298 3.59 -6.35 -2.48
C PRO A 298 2.71 -7.59 -2.67
N PHE A 299 3.12 -8.75 -2.12
CA PHE A 299 2.31 -9.96 -2.11
C PHE A 299 1.06 -9.80 -1.23
N ILE A 300 1.23 -9.36 0.02
CA ILE A 300 0.11 -9.13 0.94
C ILE A 300 -0.80 -8.02 0.40
N ASP A 301 -0.20 -6.91 -0.01
CA ASP A 301 -0.89 -5.71 -0.47
C ASP A 301 -1.68 -5.94 -1.76
N THR A 302 -1.00 -6.32 -2.84
CA THR A 302 -1.59 -6.30 -4.17
C THR A 302 -2.11 -7.68 -4.58
N ILE A 303 -1.36 -8.75 -4.30
CA ILE A 303 -1.77 -10.10 -4.73
C ILE A 303 -2.92 -10.62 -3.87
N LEU A 304 -2.96 -10.31 -2.56
CA LEU A 304 -4.04 -10.72 -1.67
C LEU A 304 -5.11 -9.64 -1.52
N VAL A 305 -4.79 -8.52 -0.87
CA VAL A 305 -5.81 -7.52 -0.47
C VAL A 305 -6.45 -6.88 -1.70
N CYS A 306 -5.67 -6.30 -2.63
CA CYS A 306 -6.24 -5.66 -3.82
C CYS A 306 -7.00 -6.64 -4.71
N SER A 307 -6.53 -7.88 -4.86
CA SER A 307 -7.26 -8.91 -5.61
C SER A 307 -8.63 -9.16 -4.99
N ILE A 308 -8.70 -9.38 -3.67
CA ILE A 308 -9.97 -9.64 -3.00
C ILE A 308 -10.91 -8.44 -3.11
N THR A 309 -10.40 -7.20 -2.97
CA THR A 309 -11.19 -6.00 -3.25
C THR A 309 -11.74 -6.00 -4.68
N ALA A 310 -10.87 -6.24 -5.66
CA ALA A 310 -11.25 -6.21 -7.07
C ALA A 310 -12.28 -7.29 -7.39
N PHE A 311 -12.08 -8.52 -6.92
CA PHE A 311 -13.06 -9.59 -7.12
C PHE A 311 -14.40 -9.26 -6.46
N ALA A 312 -14.42 -8.72 -5.23
CA ALA A 312 -15.66 -8.30 -4.57
C ALA A 312 -16.42 -7.23 -5.36
N ILE A 313 -15.71 -6.25 -5.93
CA ILE A 313 -16.29 -5.22 -6.81
C ILE A 313 -16.82 -5.84 -8.11
N LEU A 314 -16.05 -6.73 -8.74
CA LEU A 314 -16.39 -7.32 -10.03
C LEU A 314 -17.58 -8.28 -9.94
N VAL A 315 -17.65 -9.13 -8.91
CA VAL A 315 -18.75 -10.11 -8.73
C VAL A 315 -20.08 -9.45 -8.34
N SER A 316 -20.02 -8.32 -7.62
CA SER A 316 -21.21 -7.54 -7.25
C SER A 316 -21.78 -6.73 -8.42
N GLY A 317 -21.00 -6.51 -9.47
CA GLY A 317 -21.43 -5.80 -10.69
C GLY A 317 -21.54 -4.28 -10.55
N VAL A 318 -21.26 -3.72 -9.37
CA VAL A 318 -21.36 -2.27 -9.08
C VAL A 318 -20.40 -1.42 -9.91
N TRP A 319 -19.36 -2.02 -10.48
CA TRP A 319 -18.39 -1.35 -11.34
C TRP A 319 -18.97 -0.89 -12.68
N ASN A 320 -20.13 -1.40 -13.08
CA ASN A 320 -20.85 -0.94 -14.28
C ASN A 320 -21.60 0.39 -14.07
N ASP A 321 -21.74 0.84 -12.83
CA ASP A 321 -22.39 2.11 -12.52
C ASP A 321 -21.37 3.27 -12.65
N PRO A 322 -21.52 4.18 -13.63
CA PRO A 322 -20.58 5.28 -13.84
C PRO A 322 -20.64 6.34 -12.72
N SER A 323 -21.65 6.31 -11.85
CA SER A 323 -21.75 7.23 -10.71
C SER A 323 -20.94 6.78 -9.50
N LEU A 324 -20.57 5.50 -9.44
CA LEU A 324 -19.80 4.93 -8.33
C LEU A 324 -18.31 4.96 -8.66
N ASN A 325 -17.51 5.48 -7.72
CA ASN A 325 -16.05 5.42 -7.79
C ASN A 325 -15.43 5.33 -6.39
N GLY A 326 -14.12 5.03 -6.36
CA GLY A 326 -13.33 5.07 -5.13
C GLY A 326 -13.90 4.23 -3.98
N VAL A 327 -13.80 4.77 -2.76
CA VAL A 327 -14.26 4.10 -1.54
C VAL A 327 -15.76 3.80 -1.60
N THR A 328 -16.56 4.67 -2.22
CA THR A 328 -18.02 4.54 -2.32
C THR A 328 -18.42 3.34 -3.18
N MET A 329 -17.71 3.07 -4.27
CA MET A 329 -17.93 1.85 -5.08
C MET A 329 -17.66 0.58 -4.26
N THR A 330 -16.56 0.55 -3.51
CA THR A 330 -16.23 -0.60 -2.67
C THR A 330 -17.25 -0.77 -1.55
N ALA A 331 -17.68 0.34 -0.94
CA ALA A 331 -18.72 0.33 0.08
C ALA A 331 -20.02 -0.27 -0.47
N ARG A 332 -20.41 0.15 -1.68
CA ARG A 332 -21.62 -0.36 -2.31
C ARG A 332 -21.52 -1.87 -2.59
N ALA A 333 -20.36 -2.36 -3.04
CA ALA A 333 -20.13 -3.79 -3.25
C ALA A 333 -20.32 -4.60 -1.96
N PHE A 334 -19.70 -4.16 -0.85
CA PHE A 334 -19.81 -4.84 0.44
C PHE A 334 -21.23 -4.78 1.01
N SER A 335 -21.87 -3.62 0.94
CA SER A 335 -23.25 -3.41 1.38
C SER A 335 -24.24 -4.30 0.61
N GLN A 336 -24.10 -4.37 -0.72
CA GLN A 336 -24.96 -5.20 -1.56
C GLN A 336 -24.78 -6.69 -1.29
N GLU A 337 -23.55 -7.15 -1.08
CA GLU A 337 -23.26 -8.58 -0.96
C GLU A 337 -23.43 -9.14 0.45
N LEU A 338 -23.13 -8.34 1.49
CA LEU A 338 -23.15 -8.78 2.89
C LEU A 338 -24.13 -7.98 3.77
N GLY A 339 -24.85 -6.99 3.23
CA GLY A 339 -25.76 -6.13 3.99
C GLY A 339 -25.03 -5.35 5.08
N VAL A 340 -25.70 -5.23 6.23
CA VAL A 340 -25.20 -4.48 7.40
C VAL A 340 -23.83 -4.99 7.88
N VAL A 341 -23.57 -6.30 7.77
CA VAL A 341 -22.27 -6.86 8.15
C VAL A 341 -21.16 -6.33 7.23
N GLY A 342 -21.45 -6.19 5.93
CA GLY A 342 -20.54 -5.59 4.97
C GLY A 342 -20.25 -4.13 5.27
N ASP A 343 -21.27 -3.35 5.63
CA ASP A 343 -21.13 -1.95 6.01
C ASP A 343 -20.23 -1.79 7.24
N LEU A 344 -20.43 -2.61 8.27
CA LEU A 344 -19.62 -2.59 9.49
C LEU A 344 -18.15 -2.98 9.22
N ILE A 345 -17.92 -4.04 8.44
CA ILE A 345 -16.57 -4.47 8.04
C ILE A 345 -15.87 -3.34 7.30
N LEU A 346 -16.53 -2.73 6.33
CA LEU A 346 -15.94 -1.68 5.52
C LEU A 346 -15.70 -0.40 6.33
N PHE A 347 -16.62 -0.03 7.22
CA PHE A 347 -16.44 1.12 8.09
C PHE A 347 -15.20 0.97 8.95
N PHE A 348 -15.06 -0.18 9.61
CA PHE A 348 -13.88 -0.51 10.40
C PHE A 348 -12.61 -0.52 9.54
N ALA A 349 -12.66 -1.15 8.36
CA ALA A 349 -11.52 -1.22 7.45
C ALA A 349 -11.08 0.17 6.99
N VAL A 350 -11.98 1.01 6.45
CA VAL A 350 -11.66 2.36 5.96
C VAL A 350 -11.09 3.23 7.07
N PHE A 351 -11.67 3.17 8.27
CA PHE A 351 -11.18 3.93 9.42
C PHE A 351 -9.77 3.48 9.84
N SER A 352 -9.59 2.18 10.08
CA SER A 352 -8.30 1.62 10.52
C SER A 352 -7.20 1.76 9.46
N PHE A 353 -7.51 1.50 8.19
CA PHE A 353 -6.58 1.63 7.06
C PHE A 353 -6.13 3.07 6.89
N SER A 354 -7.06 4.03 6.89
CA SER A 354 -6.71 5.45 6.76
C SER A 354 -5.78 5.94 7.87
N ILE A 355 -6.09 5.59 9.11
CA ILE A 355 -5.33 6.01 10.30
C ILE A 355 -3.95 5.36 10.33
N THR A 356 -3.85 4.06 10.08
CA THR A 356 -2.56 3.36 10.07
C THR A 356 -1.64 3.86 8.97
N THR A 357 -2.18 4.19 7.79
CA THR A 357 -1.40 4.83 6.72
C THR A 357 -0.92 6.22 7.12
N MET A 358 -1.71 7.02 7.82
CA MET A 358 -1.24 8.31 8.36
C MET A 358 -0.05 8.14 9.33
N PHE A 359 -0.01 7.04 10.10
CA PHE A 359 1.14 6.76 10.98
C PHE A 359 2.42 6.51 10.18
N GLY A 360 2.35 5.63 9.18
CA GLY A 360 3.51 5.27 8.35
C GLY A 360 4.04 6.47 7.56
N GLN A 361 3.15 7.21 6.91
CA GLN A 361 3.51 8.38 6.10
C GLN A 361 4.11 9.52 6.95
N SER A 362 3.61 9.72 8.18
CA SER A 362 4.21 10.67 9.14
C SER A 362 5.67 10.31 9.47
N TYR A 363 5.95 9.02 9.70
CA TYR A 363 7.32 8.57 9.94
C TYR A 363 8.24 8.76 8.72
N TYR A 364 7.74 8.45 7.53
CA TYR A 364 8.50 8.65 6.28
C TYR A 364 8.83 10.12 6.05
N GLY A 365 7.86 11.00 6.24
CA GLY A 365 8.04 12.44 6.15
C GLY A 365 9.02 13.00 7.18
N ALA A 366 9.01 12.48 8.42
CA ALA A 366 9.94 12.89 9.47
C ALA A 366 11.36 12.36 9.27
N LYS A 367 11.53 11.26 8.52
CA LYS A 367 12.85 10.70 8.16
C LYS A 367 13.53 11.43 7.00
N CYS A 368 12.73 11.99 6.09
CA CYS A 368 13.17 12.80 4.97
C CYS A 368 13.58 14.19 5.45
#